data_AF-A0A9X5XEV6-F1
#
_entry.id   AF-A0A9X5XEV6-F1
#
_cell.length_a   1.000
_cell.length_b   1.000
_cell.length_c   1.000
_cell.angle_alpha   90.00
_cell.angle_beta   90.00
_cell.angle_gamma   90.00
#
_symmetry.space_group_name_H-M   'P 1'
#
loop_
_entity.id
_entity.type
_entity.pdbx_description
1 polymer ?
#
loop_
_entity_poly.entity_id
_entity_poly.type
_entity_poly.pdbx_seq_one_letter_code
_entity_poly.pdbx_strand_id
1 'polypeptide(L)'
;VAPVLMGLNPNLAIMMSGFATVIFLLATRGRVPSYLGCSLSFVGVAAVIRAQGGTSATVTGAVFVVGVALFLVGLAVQRFGARIIHAAMPPIVTGAVVMLIGFNLAPVTASTYWPQDQWTALLTMLLTGLAVVCLRGFWSRIAIFLGLLFGYGISWVFDRVFGKIHSVDASGKLTDHWRLNLSGVGKADWIGLPSFHGPSFQWSAILVALPVVIALVAENAGHVKA
;
A
#
# COMPACT_ATOMS: atom_id res chain seq x y z
N VAL A 1 4.95 -2.18 -0.83
CA VAL A 1 4.49 -2.88 0.40
C VAL A 1 3.09 -3.46 0.24
N ALA A 2 2.07 -2.64 -0.03
CA ALA A 2 0.68 -3.10 -0.07
C ALA A 2 0.38 -4.27 -1.04
N PRO A 3 0.89 -4.31 -2.30
CA PRO A 3 0.65 -5.45 -3.20
C PRO A 3 1.15 -6.78 -2.62
N VAL A 4 2.32 -6.76 -1.98
CA VAL A 4 2.93 -7.94 -1.35
C VAL A 4 2.04 -8.46 -0.22
N LEU A 5 1.54 -7.57 0.63
CA LEU A 5 0.60 -7.91 1.72
C LEU A 5 -0.73 -8.46 1.20
N MET A 6 -1.19 -7.99 0.03
CA MET A 6 -2.38 -8.53 -0.64
C MET A 6 -2.09 -9.85 -1.41
N GLY A 7 -0.84 -10.32 -1.43
CA GLY A 7 -0.38 -11.46 -2.23
C GLY A 7 -0.48 -11.25 -3.75
N LEU A 8 -0.43 -10.00 -4.18
CA LEU A 8 -0.40 -9.60 -5.58
C LEU A 8 1.03 -9.45 -6.05
N ASN A 9 1.25 -9.58 -7.36
CA ASN A 9 2.56 -9.35 -7.97
C ASN A 9 2.93 -7.86 -7.83
N PRO A 10 4.02 -7.50 -7.11
CA PRO A 10 4.40 -6.11 -6.91
C PRO A 10 4.85 -5.42 -8.20
N ASN A 11 5.44 -6.15 -9.14
CA ASN A 11 5.87 -5.59 -10.43
C ASN A 11 4.65 -5.21 -11.28
N LEU A 12 3.62 -6.05 -11.31
CA LEU A 12 2.35 -5.74 -11.96
C LEU A 12 1.70 -4.50 -11.35
N ALA A 13 1.67 -4.43 -10.01
CA ALA A 13 1.08 -3.30 -9.31
C ALA A 13 1.81 -1.98 -9.57
N ILE A 14 3.14 -1.97 -9.61
CA ILE A 14 3.94 -0.79 -9.96
C ILE A 14 3.68 -0.36 -11.41
N MET A 15 3.67 -1.31 -12.36
CA MET A 15 3.39 -1.02 -13.76
C MET A 15 2.00 -0.42 -13.95
N MET A 16 0.97 -1.00 -13.34
CA MET A 16 -0.41 -0.49 -13.41
C MET A 16 -0.58 0.86 -12.70
N SER A 17 0.12 1.07 -11.58
CA SER A 17 0.17 2.35 -10.87
C SER A 17 0.76 3.48 -11.74
N GLY A 18 1.83 3.18 -12.48
CA GLY A 18 2.39 4.10 -13.47
C GLY A 18 1.41 4.43 -14.60
N PHE A 19 0.81 3.41 -15.21
CA PHE A 19 -0.18 3.59 -16.28
C PHE A 19 -1.41 4.40 -15.81
N ALA A 20 -1.95 4.07 -14.63
CA ALA A 20 -3.07 4.80 -14.04
C ALA A 20 -2.72 6.26 -13.75
N THR A 21 -1.50 6.52 -13.23
CA THR A 21 -1.04 7.89 -12.96
C THR A 21 -0.92 8.70 -14.25
N VAL A 22 -0.39 8.12 -15.33
CA VAL A 22 -0.34 8.79 -16.65
C VAL A 22 -1.75 9.14 -17.13
N ILE A 23 -2.69 8.19 -17.07
CA ILE A 23 -4.09 8.46 -17.44
C ILE A 23 -4.68 9.59 -16.59
N PHE A 24 -4.44 9.57 -15.28
CA PHE A 24 -4.95 10.57 -14.36
C PHE A 24 -4.41 11.98 -14.68
N LEU A 25 -3.10 12.10 -14.90
CA LEU A 25 -2.47 13.39 -15.23
C LEU A 25 -2.97 13.91 -16.58
N LEU A 26 -3.16 13.04 -17.57
CA LEU A 26 -3.73 13.41 -18.87
C LEU A 26 -5.21 13.85 -18.72
N ALA A 27 -6.02 13.09 -17.99
CA ALA A 27 -7.43 13.41 -17.76
C ALA A 27 -7.62 14.72 -17.00
N THR A 28 -6.73 15.03 -16.04
CA THR A 28 -6.75 16.27 -15.27
C THR A 28 -6.00 17.42 -15.95
N ARG A 29 -5.41 17.19 -17.13
CA ARG A 29 -4.56 18.14 -17.87
C ARG A 29 -3.39 18.69 -17.03
N GLY A 30 -2.83 17.85 -16.15
CA GLY A 30 -1.72 18.20 -15.27
C GLY A 30 -2.07 19.22 -14.17
N ARG A 31 -3.35 19.54 -13.96
CA ARG A 31 -3.76 20.53 -12.96
C ARG A 31 -3.73 20.01 -11.53
N VAL A 32 -3.83 18.69 -11.37
CA VAL A 32 -3.81 18.02 -10.06
C VAL A 32 -2.59 17.10 -10.02
N PRO A 33 -1.52 17.47 -9.28
CA PRO A 33 -0.34 16.63 -9.15
C PRO A 33 -0.64 15.49 -8.17
N SER A 34 -1.11 14.35 -8.66
CA SER A 34 -1.36 13.16 -7.85
C SER A 34 -0.73 11.91 -8.44
N TYR A 35 -0.28 11.02 -7.56
CA TYR A 35 0.27 9.70 -7.89
C TYR A 35 -0.70 8.62 -7.40
N LEU A 36 -1.09 7.71 -8.28
CA LEU A 36 -2.06 6.65 -7.95
C LEU A 36 -1.34 5.40 -7.46
N GLY A 37 -1.21 5.27 -6.14
CA GLY A 37 -0.66 4.09 -5.48
C GLY A 37 -1.69 3.01 -5.15
N CYS A 38 -1.21 1.89 -4.58
CA CYS A 38 -2.09 0.85 -4.04
C CYS A 38 -2.66 1.28 -2.68
N SER A 39 -3.98 1.41 -2.57
CA SER A 39 -4.60 1.84 -1.30
C SER A 39 -4.44 0.78 -0.21
N LEU A 40 -3.99 1.24 0.95
CA LEU A 40 -3.75 0.41 2.13
C LEU A 40 -5.07 -0.10 2.75
N SER A 41 -6.19 0.56 2.45
CA SER A 41 -7.53 0.14 2.87
C SER A 41 -7.92 -1.27 2.39
N PHE A 42 -7.31 -1.76 1.29
CA PHE A 42 -7.55 -3.10 0.78
C PHE A 42 -6.71 -4.20 1.45
N VAL A 43 -5.73 -3.87 2.30
CA VAL A 43 -4.88 -4.91 2.92
C VAL A 43 -5.72 -5.85 3.80
N GLY A 44 -6.56 -5.29 4.67
CA GLY A 44 -7.47 -6.09 5.51
C GLY A 44 -8.49 -6.89 4.69
N VAL A 45 -9.07 -6.28 3.65
CA VAL A 45 -10.01 -6.97 2.74
C VAL A 45 -9.34 -8.13 2.02
N ALA A 46 -8.13 -7.94 1.49
CA ALA A 46 -7.38 -9.00 0.84
C ALA A 46 -7.04 -10.13 1.81
N ALA A 47 -6.69 -9.83 3.06
CA ALA A 47 -6.45 -10.83 4.09
C ALA A 47 -7.72 -11.69 4.35
N VAL A 48 -8.89 -11.07 4.46
CA VAL A 48 -10.18 -11.76 4.64
C VAL A 48 -10.51 -12.64 3.43
N ILE A 49 -10.38 -12.12 2.22
CA ILE A 49 -10.64 -12.87 0.98
C ILE A 49 -9.72 -14.11 0.90
N ARG A 50 -8.45 -13.96 1.27
CA ARG A 50 -7.49 -15.07 1.27
C ARG A 50 -7.78 -16.11 2.36
N ALA A 51 -8.19 -15.67 3.54
CA ALA A 51 -8.61 -16.58 4.61
C ALA A 51 -9.79 -17.47 4.20
N GLN A 52 -10.62 -17.00 3.27
CA GLN A 52 -11.74 -17.75 2.69
C GLN A 52 -11.35 -18.60 1.46
N GLY A 53 -10.05 -18.74 1.15
CA GLY A 53 -9.57 -19.50 -0.01
C GLY A 53 -9.59 -18.73 -1.33
N GLY A 54 -9.82 -17.41 -1.30
CA GLY A 54 -9.79 -16.57 -2.50
C GLY A 54 -8.39 -16.46 -3.10
N THR A 55 -8.33 -16.43 -4.44
CA THR A 55 -7.06 -16.30 -5.19
C THR A 55 -6.73 -14.83 -5.45
N SER A 56 -5.54 -14.56 -6.01
CA SER A 56 -5.18 -13.21 -6.46
C SER A 56 -6.16 -12.66 -7.49
N ALA A 57 -6.77 -13.52 -8.33
CA ALA A 57 -7.82 -13.14 -9.26
C ALA A 57 -9.10 -12.68 -8.55
N THR A 58 -9.47 -13.34 -7.45
CA THR A 58 -10.62 -12.97 -6.60
C THR A 58 -10.43 -11.59 -5.98
N VAL A 59 -9.23 -11.32 -5.44
CA VAL A 59 -8.89 -10.01 -4.86
C VAL A 59 -8.98 -8.92 -5.93
N THR A 60 -8.36 -9.12 -7.10
CA THR A 60 -8.43 -8.12 -8.18
C THR A 60 -9.83 -7.95 -8.76
N GLY A 61 -10.66 -9.00 -8.79
CA GLY A 61 -12.06 -8.88 -9.21
C GLY A 61 -12.89 -8.04 -8.24
N ALA A 62 -12.70 -8.23 -6.93
CA ALA A 62 -13.34 -7.39 -5.92
C ALA A 62 -12.89 -5.92 -6.01
N VAL A 63 -11.58 -5.69 -6.15
CA VAL A 63 -10.99 -4.35 -6.36
C VAL A 63 -11.53 -3.70 -7.63
N PHE A 64 -11.69 -4.46 -8.72
CA PHE A 64 -12.28 -3.95 -9.96
C PHE A 64 -13.71 -3.43 -9.74
N VAL A 65 -14.57 -4.20 -9.06
CA VAL A 65 -15.94 -3.77 -8.77
C VAL A 65 -15.98 -2.52 -7.89
N VAL A 66 -15.09 -2.43 -6.89
CA VAL A 66 -14.92 -1.21 -6.09
C VAL A 66 -14.48 -0.02 -6.94
N GLY A 67 -13.57 -0.24 -7.90
CA GLY A 67 -13.14 0.77 -8.86
C GLY A 67 -14.27 1.27 -9.76
N VAL A 68 -15.12 0.36 -10.25
CA VAL A 68 -16.34 0.72 -11.00
C VAL A 68 -17.30 1.53 -10.12
N ALA A 69 -17.53 1.11 -8.88
CA ALA A 69 -18.38 1.86 -7.94
C ALA A 69 -17.84 3.27 -7.69
N LEU A 70 -16.53 3.43 -7.49
CA LEU A 70 -15.88 4.74 -7.35
C LEU A 70 -16.03 5.60 -8.60
N PHE A 71 -15.88 5.01 -9.79
CA PHE A 71 -16.09 5.71 -11.05
C PHE A 71 -17.53 6.24 -11.17
N LEU A 72 -18.52 5.42 -10.80
CA LEU A 72 -19.93 5.83 -10.78
C LEU A 72 -20.19 6.96 -9.77
N VAL A 73 -19.57 6.91 -8.59
CA VAL A 73 -19.60 8.01 -7.62
C VAL A 73 -19.01 9.29 -8.23
N GLY A 74 -17.88 9.18 -8.93
CA GLY A 74 -17.26 10.29 -9.65
C GLY A 74 -18.18 10.93 -10.69
N LEU A 75 -18.87 10.11 -11.49
CA LEU A 75 -19.87 10.59 -12.46
C LEU A 75 -21.06 11.27 -11.77
N ALA A 76 -21.55 10.71 -10.67
CA ALA A 76 -22.63 11.34 -9.89
C ALA A 76 -22.20 12.71 -9.36
N VAL A 77 -20.99 12.82 -8.83
CA VAL A 77 -20.43 14.09 -8.32
C VAL A 77 -20.24 15.11 -9.45
N GLN A 78 -19.82 14.66 -10.63
CA GLN A 78 -19.74 15.52 -11.81
C GLN A 78 -21.12 16.09 -12.19
N ARG A 79 -22.20 15.31 -12.04
CA ARG A 79 -23.56 15.72 -12.40
C ARG A 79 -24.25 16.60 -11.35
N PHE A 80 -24.07 16.27 -10.08
CA PHE A 80 -24.79 16.90 -8.95
C PHE A 80 -23.94 17.88 -8.14
N GLY A 81 -22.65 17.97 -8.42
CA GLY A 81 -21.70 18.86 -7.76
C GLY A 81 -21.12 18.30 -6.45
N ALA A 82 -20.01 18.89 -6.01
CA ALA A 82 -19.24 18.43 -4.86
C ALA A 82 -19.98 18.53 -3.50
N ARG A 83 -21.07 19.31 -3.42
CA ARG A 83 -21.83 19.52 -2.18
C ARG A 83 -22.33 18.22 -1.56
N ILE A 84 -22.63 17.21 -2.37
CA ILE A 84 -23.04 15.88 -1.88
C ILE A 84 -21.93 15.24 -1.05
N ILE A 85 -20.67 15.30 -1.51
CA ILE A 85 -19.54 14.75 -0.75
C ILE A 85 -19.31 15.56 0.52
N HIS A 86 -19.36 16.90 0.44
CA HIS A 86 -19.16 17.74 1.62
C HIS A 86 -20.22 17.52 2.70
N ALA A 87 -21.48 17.26 2.31
CA ALA A 87 -22.56 16.94 3.24
C ALA A 87 -22.44 15.52 3.81
N ALA A 88 -22.09 14.54 2.98
CA ALA A 88 -21.97 13.14 3.40
C ALA A 88 -20.70 12.87 4.23
N MET A 89 -19.63 13.64 4.00
CA MET A 89 -18.32 13.46 4.61
C MET A 89 -17.80 14.76 5.23
N PRO A 90 -18.39 15.20 6.36
CA PRO A 90 -17.85 16.32 7.13
C PRO A 90 -16.45 15.99 7.67
N PRO A 91 -15.64 17.00 8.08
CA PRO A 91 -14.25 16.80 8.52
C PRO A 91 -14.08 15.73 9.61
N ILE A 92 -15.05 15.60 10.50
CA ILE A 92 -15.04 14.57 11.56
C ILE A 92 -15.12 13.14 10.99
N VAL A 93 -15.88 12.93 9.90
CA VAL A 93 -15.99 11.63 9.22
C VAL A 93 -14.72 11.34 8.43
N THR A 94 -14.23 12.31 7.65
CA THR A 94 -12.99 12.11 6.87
C THR A 94 -11.80 11.85 7.78
N GLY A 95 -11.67 12.59 8.89
CA GLY A 95 -10.60 12.39 9.87
C GLY A 95 -10.70 11.03 10.57
N ALA A 96 -11.90 10.63 11.01
CA ALA A 96 -12.12 9.32 11.63
C ALA A 96 -11.78 8.17 10.68
N VAL A 97 -12.19 8.26 9.42
CA VAL A 97 -11.91 7.24 8.39
C VAL A 97 -10.40 7.15 8.12
N VAL A 98 -9.70 8.27 7.95
CA VAL A 98 -8.23 8.27 7.74
C VAL A 98 -7.51 7.68 8.95
N MET A 99 -7.93 8.01 10.18
CA MET A 99 -7.38 7.39 11.40
C MET A 99 -7.62 5.87 11.43
N LEU A 100 -8.82 5.41 11.07
CA LEU A 100 -9.14 3.98 11.03
C LEU A 100 -8.31 3.21 9.99
N ILE A 101 -8.03 3.81 8.83
CA ILE A 101 -7.11 3.23 7.84
C ILE A 101 -5.71 3.05 8.46
N GLY A 102 -5.21 4.07 9.15
CA GLY A 102 -3.93 4.00 9.86
C GLY A 102 -3.90 2.92 10.94
N PHE A 103 -4.92 2.86 11.80
CA PHE A 103 -5.01 1.84 12.86
C PHE A 103 -5.17 0.42 12.31
N ASN A 104 -5.83 0.24 11.17
CA ASN A 104 -5.93 -1.07 10.51
C ASN A 104 -4.55 -1.62 10.07
N LEU A 105 -3.56 -0.76 9.88
CA LEU A 105 -2.19 -1.14 9.51
C LEU A 105 -1.29 -1.44 10.73
N ALA A 106 -1.70 -1.07 11.94
CA ALA A 106 -0.92 -1.38 13.14
C ALA A 106 -0.77 -2.91 13.36
N PRO A 107 -1.84 -3.73 13.24
CA PRO A 107 -1.72 -5.19 13.28
C PRO A 107 -0.80 -5.75 12.21
N VAL A 108 -0.80 -5.18 11.00
CA VAL A 108 0.08 -5.60 9.91
C VAL A 108 1.55 -5.40 10.31
N THR A 109 1.87 -4.26 10.89
CA THR A 109 3.22 -3.97 11.39
C THR A 109 3.63 -4.93 12.50
N ALA A 110 2.75 -5.12 13.50
CA ALA A 110 3.03 -5.97 14.66
C ALA A 110 3.12 -7.47 14.34
N SER A 111 2.30 -7.97 13.40
CA SER A 111 2.23 -9.41 13.10
C SER A 111 3.09 -9.84 11.91
N THR A 112 3.31 -8.96 10.94
CA THR A 112 4.02 -9.31 9.69
C THR A 112 5.47 -8.86 9.72
N TYR A 113 5.75 -7.63 10.18
CA TYR A 113 7.10 -7.04 10.09
C TYR A 113 7.90 -7.15 11.38
N TRP A 114 7.26 -6.96 12.53
CA TRP A 114 7.92 -7.03 13.84
C TRP A 114 8.62 -8.38 14.10
N PRO A 115 8.02 -9.54 13.76
CA PRO A 115 8.66 -10.84 14.01
C PRO A 115 9.85 -11.15 13.08
N GLN A 116 10.06 -10.36 12.01
CA GLN A 116 11.16 -10.58 11.06
C GLN A 116 12.48 -10.01 11.59
N ASP A 117 12.49 -8.75 12.02
CA ASP A 117 13.67 -8.13 12.65
C ASP A 117 13.24 -6.88 13.45
N GLN A 118 12.83 -7.10 14.70
CA GLN A 118 12.35 -6.05 15.59
C GLN A 118 13.38 -4.93 15.82
N TRP A 119 14.67 -5.26 15.87
CA TRP A 119 15.71 -4.29 16.19
C TRP A 119 15.95 -3.37 15.00
N THR A 120 16.16 -3.95 13.82
CA THR A 120 16.30 -3.17 12.59
C THR A 120 15.05 -2.32 12.32
N ALA A 121 13.85 -2.87 12.55
CA ALA A 121 12.60 -2.13 12.42
C ALA A 121 12.53 -0.94 13.39
N LEU A 122 12.87 -1.13 14.66
CA LEU A 122 12.85 -0.07 15.68
C LEU A 122 13.87 1.02 15.36
N LEU A 123 15.10 0.65 15.00
CA LEU A 123 16.16 1.58 14.58
C LEU A 123 15.73 2.42 13.37
N THR A 124 15.13 1.77 12.37
CA THR A 124 14.63 2.45 11.16
C THR A 124 13.47 3.39 11.48
N MET A 125 12.52 2.95 12.31
CA MET A 125 11.38 3.76 12.73
C MET A 125 11.83 4.98 13.53
N LEU A 126 12.74 4.80 14.48
CA LEU A 126 13.29 5.88 15.32
C LEU A 126 13.99 6.92 14.45
N LEU A 127 14.87 6.49 13.54
CA LEU A 127 15.57 7.39 12.64
C LEU A 127 14.62 8.11 11.70
N THR A 128 13.61 7.42 11.15
CA THR A 128 12.60 8.04 10.28
C THR A 128 11.78 9.08 11.03
N GLY A 129 11.34 8.76 12.26
CA GLY A 129 10.59 9.69 13.11
C GLY A 129 11.41 10.92 13.49
N LEU A 130 12.67 10.72 13.90
CA LEU A 130 13.60 11.81 14.18
C LEU A 130 13.88 12.64 12.92
N ALA A 131 14.06 12.01 11.76
CA ALA A 131 14.29 12.71 10.50
C ALA A 131 13.11 13.61 10.11
N VAL A 132 11.87 13.14 10.29
CA VAL A 132 10.66 13.94 10.02
C VAL A 132 10.59 15.18 10.92
N VAL A 133 10.94 15.05 12.20
CA VAL A 133 10.81 16.11 13.20
C VAL A 133 12.00 17.09 13.21
N CYS A 134 13.23 16.57 13.11
CA CYS A 134 14.46 17.36 13.28
C CYS A 134 14.96 17.98 11.97
N LEU A 135 14.77 17.31 10.83
CA LEU A 135 15.23 17.85 9.55
C LEU A 135 14.26 18.91 9.04
N ARG A 136 14.78 19.92 8.34
CA ARG A 136 14.01 21.03 7.78
C ARG A 136 14.14 21.11 6.26
N GLY A 137 13.14 21.71 5.63
CA GLY A 137 13.13 21.97 4.19
C GLY A 137 13.05 20.70 3.36
N PHE A 138 13.95 20.55 2.39
CA PHE A 138 13.97 19.41 1.46
C PHE A 138 14.14 18.07 2.18
N TRP A 139 14.99 18.03 3.22
CA TRP A 139 15.33 16.81 3.95
C TRP A 139 14.15 16.20 4.71
N SER A 140 13.24 17.03 5.23
CA SER A 140 12.01 16.56 5.88
C SER A 140 11.07 15.87 4.89
N ARG A 141 10.99 16.37 3.64
CA ARG A 141 10.14 15.79 2.57
C ARG A 141 10.62 14.42 2.11
N ILE A 142 11.93 14.15 2.19
CA ILE A 142 12.52 12.86 1.81
C ILE A 142 12.85 11.99 3.03
N ALA A 143 12.37 12.32 4.23
CA ALA A 143 12.71 11.60 5.47
C ALA A 143 12.37 10.11 5.40
N ILE A 144 11.26 9.73 4.78
CA ILE A 144 10.88 8.32 4.57
C ILE A 144 11.91 7.60 3.68
N PHE A 145 12.40 8.26 2.64
CA PHE A 145 13.43 7.71 1.75
C PHE A 145 14.78 7.56 2.49
N LEU A 146 15.17 8.54 3.30
CA LEU A 146 16.35 8.43 4.15
C LEU A 146 16.25 7.27 5.14
N GLY A 147 15.08 7.10 5.76
CA GLY A 147 14.77 5.95 6.61
C GLY A 147 14.96 4.62 5.88
N LEU A 148 14.46 4.51 4.65
CA LEU A 148 14.64 3.31 3.82
C LEU A 148 16.13 3.02 3.54
N LEU A 149 16.91 4.03 3.17
CA LEU A 149 18.35 3.88 2.93
C LEU A 149 19.09 3.43 4.19
N PHE A 150 18.76 4.04 5.33
CA PHE A 150 19.33 3.67 6.62
C PHE A 150 18.97 2.22 7.02
N GLY A 151 17.71 1.84 6.89
CA GLY A 151 17.24 0.47 7.17
C GLY A 151 17.94 -0.56 6.29
N TYR A 152 18.09 -0.29 5.00
CA TYR A 152 18.87 -1.13 4.10
C TYR A 152 20.35 -1.23 4.54
N GLY A 153 20.96 -0.08 4.85
CA GLY A 153 22.36 -0.01 5.26
C GLY A 153 22.64 -0.77 6.55
N ILE A 154 21.77 -0.63 7.57
CA ILE A 154 21.95 -1.34 8.84
C ILE A 154 21.70 -2.84 8.69
N SER A 155 20.71 -3.27 7.88
CA SER A 155 20.53 -4.68 7.54
C SER A 155 21.78 -5.27 6.88
N TRP A 156 22.41 -4.52 5.96
CA TRP A 156 23.65 -4.94 5.31
C TRP A 156 24.82 -5.07 6.30
N VAL A 157 24.98 -4.09 7.20
CA VAL A 157 26.01 -4.15 8.25
C VAL A 157 25.76 -5.32 9.20
N PHE A 158 24.52 -5.54 9.63
CA PHE A 158 24.18 -6.64 10.53
C PHE A 158 24.40 -8.02 9.89
N ASP A 159 24.08 -8.17 8.61
CA ASP A 159 24.39 -9.40 7.89
C ASP A 159 25.91 -9.64 7.83
N ARG A 160 26.74 -8.60 7.70
CA ARG A 160 28.21 -8.74 7.70
C ARG A 160 28.81 -9.04 9.08
N VAL A 161 28.25 -8.47 10.14
CA VAL A 161 28.81 -8.57 11.50
C VAL A 161 28.25 -9.78 12.26
N PHE A 162 26.95 -10.00 12.19
CA PHE A 162 26.24 -11.03 12.94
C PHE A 162 25.84 -12.25 12.11
N GLY A 163 25.93 -12.16 10.78
CA GLY A 163 25.51 -13.23 9.89
C GLY A 163 23.99 -13.35 9.76
N LYS A 164 23.52 -14.56 9.46
CA LYS A 164 22.10 -14.88 9.29
C LYS A 164 21.31 -14.64 10.58
N ILE A 165 20.09 -14.16 10.43
CA ILE A 165 19.14 -14.00 11.53
C ILE A 165 18.25 -15.24 11.63
N HIS A 166 18.01 -15.71 12.85
CA HIS A 166 17.03 -16.75 13.15
C HIS A 166 15.69 -16.08 13.48
N SER A 167 14.85 -15.86 12.48
CA SER A 167 13.57 -15.17 12.64
C SER A 167 12.54 -15.60 11.60
N VAL A 168 11.35 -15.03 11.67
CA VAL A 168 10.27 -15.31 10.72
C VAL A 168 10.64 -14.71 9.36
N ASP A 169 10.67 -15.55 8.32
CA ASP A 169 10.91 -15.10 6.94
C ASP A 169 9.67 -14.43 6.32
N ALA A 170 9.79 -13.94 5.08
CA ALA A 170 8.67 -13.35 4.34
C ALA A 170 7.51 -14.35 4.07
N SER A 171 7.74 -15.65 4.23
CA SER A 171 6.76 -16.73 4.09
C SER A 171 6.06 -17.07 5.43
N GLY A 172 6.45 -16.42 6.53
CA GLY A 172 5.90 -16.69 7.86
C GLY A 172 6.55 -17.88 8.58
N LYS A 173 7.68 -18.41 8.09
CA LYS A 173 8.37 -19.55 8.70
C LYS A 173 9.60 -19.11 9.49
N LEU A 174 9.75 -19.65 10.69
CA LEU A 174 10.92 -19.44 11.53
C LEU A 174 12.13 -20.17 10.91
N THR A 175 13.06 -19.42 10.31
CA THR A 175 14.20 -19.99 9.59
C THR A 175 15.41 -19.07 9.65
N ASP A 176 16.61 -19.65 9.53
CA ASP A 176 17.85 -18.88 9.36
C ASP A 176 17.92 -18.29 7.95
N HIS A 177 17.83 -16.97 7.86
CA HIS A 177 17.88 -16.26 6.58
C HIS A 177 18.73 -15.00 6.66
N TRP A 178 19.12 -14.50 5.49
CA TRP A 178 19.78 -13.20 5.37
C TRP A 178 18.71 -12.11 5.40
N ARG A 179 18.97 -11.00 6.10
CA ARG A 179 18.08 -9.83 6.06
C ARG A 179 18.00 -9.29 4.64
N LEU A 180 19.13 -9.29 3.93
CA LEU A 180 19.22 -8.92 2.52
C LEU A 180 19.47 -10.14 1.64
N ASN A 181 18.40 -10.71 1.10
CA ASN A 181 18.50 -11.81 0.15
C ASN A 181 18.47 -11.29 -1.31
N LEU A 182 19.65 -11.19 -1.93
CA LEU A 182 19.81 -10.76 -3.33
C LEU A 182 19.89 -11.93 -4.33
N SER A 183 19.69 -13.16 -3.89
CA SER A 183 19.80 -14.34 -4.78
C SER A 183 18.81 -14.33 -5.94
N GLY A 184 17.65 -13.67 -5.78
CA GLY A 184 16.67 -13.48 -6.84
C GLY A 184 17.10 -12.50 -7.92
N VAL A 185 17.98 -11.53 -7.60
CA VAL A 185 18.43 -10.50 -8.54
C VAL A 185 19.35 -11.10 -9.59
N GLY A 186 20.26 -12.00 -9.20
CA GLY A 186 21.17 -12.65 -10.15
C GLY A 186 20.49 -13.58 -11.15
N LYS A 187 19.25 -14.00 -10.88
CA LYS A 187 18.43 -14.85 -11.76
C LYS A 187 17.36 -14.07 -12.52
N ALA A 188 17.24 -12.77 -12.27
CA ALA A 188 16.22 -11.95 -12.89
C ALA A 188 16.61 -11.61 -14.33
N ASP A 189 15.63 -11.66 -15.23
CA ASP A 189 15.81 -11.16 -16.58
C ASP A 189 15.99 -9.64 -16.56
N TRP A 190 16.85 -9.13 -17.46
CA TRP A 190 17.08 -7.70 -17.61
C TRP A 190 15.84 -6.96 -18.11
N ILE A 191 15.04 -7.62 -18.95
CA ILE A 191 13.79 -7.09 -19.50
C ILE A 191 12.76 -8.21 -19.42
N GLY A 192 11.64 -7.93 -18.77
CA GLY A 192 10.54 -8.88 -18.65
C GLY A 192 9.23 -8.18 -18.34
N LEU A 193 8.12 -8.77 -18.79
CA LEU A 193 6.79 -8.32 -18.40
C LEU A 193 6.35 -9.03 -17.11
N PRO A 194 5.62 -8.36 -16.22
CA PRO A 194 5.09 -9.01 -15.03
C PRO A 194 4.04 -10.05 -15.44
N SER A 195 3.84 -11.07 -14.60
CA SER A 195 2.78 -12.05 -14.80
C SER A 195 1.41 -11.37 -14.74
N PHE A 196 0.64 -11.51 -15.81
CA PHE A 196 -0.75 -11.04 -15.87
C PHE A 196 -1.71 -12.13 -15.39
N HIS A 197 -2.84 -11.70 -14.87
CA HIS A 197 -3.97 -12.58 -14.55
C HIS A 197 -5.28 -11.82 -14.77
N GLY A 198 -6.34 -12.54 -15.13
CA GLY A 198 -7.68 -11.97 -15.25
C GLY A 198 -8.38 -11.84 -13.89
N PRO A 199 -9.33 -10.91 -13.74
CA PRO A 199 -10.16 -10.83 -12.55
C PRO A 199 -11.13 -12.01 -12.47
N SER A 200 -11.37 -12.50 -11.25
CA SER A 200 -12.43 -13.47 -10.95
C SER A 200 -13.45 -12.82 -10.03
N PHE A 201 -14.73 -12.91 -10.41
CA PHE A 201 -15.82 -12.24 -9.71
C PHE A 201 -16.51 -13.22 -8.76
N GLN A 202 -16.38 -12.96 -7.46
CA GLN A 202 -17.06 -13.71 -6.42
C GLN A 202 -17.85 -12.75 -5.54
N TRP A 203 -19.13 -13.05 -5.34
CA TRP A 203 -20.04 -12.18 -4.59
C TRP A 203 -19.58 -11.96 -3.14
N SER A 204 -19.11 -13.00 -2.47
CA SER A 204 -18.57 -12.91 -1.11
C SER A 204 -17.43 -11.90 -1.01
N ALA A 205 -16.47 -11.97 -1.93
CA ALA A 205 -15.32 -11.06 -1.98
C ALA A 205 -15.74 -9.61 -2.31
N ILE A 206 -16.71 -9.43 -3.23
CA ILE A 206 -17.24 -8.12 -3.59
C ILE A 206 -17.93 -7.46 -2.38
N LEU A 207 -18.78 -8.19 -1.66
CA LEU A 207 -19.50 -7.66 -0.50
C LEU A 207 -18.55 -7.19 0.62
N VAL A 208 -17.47 -7.93 0.85
CA VAL A 208 -16.45 -7.53 1.84
C VAL A 208 -15.66 -6.30 1.38
N ALA A 209 -15.43 -6.14 0.07
CA ALA A 209 -14.67 -5.03 -0.48
C ALA A 209 -15.47 -3.73 -0.66
N LEU A 210 -16.78 -3.82 -0.92
CA LEU A 210 -17.64 -2.66 -1.23
C LEU A 210 -17.58 -1.51 -0.20
N PRO A 211 -17.57 -1.77 1.13
CA PRO A 211 -17.48 -0.69 2.12
C PRO A 211 -16.22 0.19 1.98
N VAL A 212 -15.15 -0.33 1.35
CA VAL A 212 -13.90 0.42 1.10
C VAL A 212 -14.14 1.61 0.17
N VAL A 213 -15.20 1.61 -0.65
CA VAL A 213 -15.57 2.80 -1.46
C VAL A 213 -15.71 4.04 -0.59
N ILE A 214 -16.32 3.92 0.59
CA ILE A 214 -16.51 5.04 1.52
C ILE A 214 -15.15 5.58 1.98
N ALA A 215 -14.23 4.68 2.32
CA ALA A 215 -12.88 5.04 2.73
C ALA A 215 -12.13 5.78 1.61
N LEU A 216 -12.21 5.29 0.38
CA LEU A 216 -11.53 5.86 -0.78
C LEU A 216 -12.10 7.21 -1.21
N VAL A 217 -13.43 7.40 -1.11
CA VAL A 217 -14.05 8.72 -1.35
C VAL A 217 -13.60 9.73 -0.29
N ALA A 218 -13.57 9.32 0.98
CA ALA A 218 -13.13 10.19 2.07
C ALA A 218 -11.65 10.58 1.94
N GLU A 219 -10.78 9.62 1.62
CA GLU A 219 -9.34 9.83 1.40
C GLU A 219 -9.10 10.80 0.24
N ASN A 220 -9.73 10.55 -0.92
CA ASN A 220 -9.58 11.41 -2.10
C ASN A 220 -10.15 12.82 -1.87
N ALA A 221 -11.29 12.94 -1.19
CA ALA A 221 -11.85 14.24 -0.84
C ALA A 221 -10.96 15.01 0.15
N GLY A 222 -10.23 14.30 1.02
CA GLY A 222 -9.22 14.89 1.91
C GLY A 222 -8.02 15.42 1.14
N HIS A 223 -7.42 14.60 0.26
CA HIS A 223 -6.24 14.98 -0.52
C HIS A 223 -6.47 16.17 -1.46
N VAL A 224 -7.68 16.34 -1.99
CA VAL A 224 -8.00 17.50 -2.86
C VAL A 224 -8.19 18.80 -2.05
N LYS A 225 -8.53 18.70 -0.76
CA LYS A 225 -8.73 19.87 0.12
C LYS A 225 -7.45 20.35 0.82
N ALA A 226 -6.49 19.45 1.03
CA ALA A 226 -5.21 19.71 1.67
C ALA A 226 -4.26 20.44 0.73
#